data_AF-G9KB25-F1
#
_entry.id   AF-G9KB25-F1
#
_cell.length_a   1.000
_cell.length_b   1.000
_cell.length_c   1.000
_cell.angle_alpha   90.00
_cell.angle_beta   90.00
_cell.angle_gamma   90.00
#
_symmetry.space_group_name_H-M   'P 1'
#
loop_
_entity.id
_entity.type
_entity.pdbx_description
1 polymer ?
#
loop_
_entity_poly.entity_id
_entity_poly.type
_entity_poly.pdbx_seq_one_letter_code
_entity_poly.pdbx_strand_id
1 'polypeptide(L)'
;VIKKSQCPIGVFGNGFKSGSMRLGKDALVFTKNGGTLTVGLLSQTYLECVQAQAVIVPIVPFNQQNKKMIITEDSLPSLEAILNYSIFNSENDLLSQFDAIPGK
;
A
#
# COMPACT_ATOMS: atom_id res chain seq x y z
N VAL A 1 9.23 -23.59 25.52
CA VAL A 1 9.39 -22.11 25.45
C VAL A 1 8.01 -21.49 25.58
N ILE A 2 7.73 -20.83 26.71
CA ILE A 2 6.45 -20.19 26.98
C ILE A 2 6.25 -19.07 25.96
N LYS A 3 5.29 -19.22 25.04
CA LYS A 3 4.81 -18.10 24.21
C LYS A 3 4.25 -17.07 25.19
N LYS A 4 4.93 -15.94 25.35
CA LYS A 4 4.32 -14.73 25.93
C LYS A 4 2.96 -14.57 25.27
N SER A 5 1.89 -14.50 26.05
CA SER A 5 0.58 -14.08 25.57
C SER A 5 0.77 -12.72 24.92
N GLN A 6 0.79 -12.68 23.59
CA GLN A 6 0.87 -11.45 22.82
C GLN A 6 -0.43 -10.70 23.10
N CYS A 7 -0.38 -9.67 23.93
CA CYS A 7 -1.52 -8.79 24.18
C CYS A 7 -1.44 -7.66 23.15
N PRO A 8 -2.25 -7.67 22.08
CA PRO A 8 -2.18 -6.64 21.04
C PRO A 8 -2.66 -5.29 21.62
N ILE A 9 -1.97 -4.21 21.26
CA ILE A 9 -2.38 -2.83 21.60
C ILE A 9 -3.60 -2.42 20.76
N GLY A 10 -3.66 -2.89 19.50
CA GLY A 10 -4.71 -2.52 18.56
C GLY A 10 -6.05 -3.16 18.91
N VAL A 11 -7.05 -2.33 19.20
CA VAL A 11 -8.44 -2.77 19.50
C VAL A 11 -9.44 -2.28 18.45
N PHE A 12 -9.27 -1.05 17.93
CA PHE A 12 -10.33 -0.36 17.17
C PHE A 12 -10.20 -0.42 15.63
N GLY A 13 -9.08 -0.91 15.09
CA GLY A 13 -8.88 -0.98 13.62
C GLY A 13 -8.72 0.36 12.87
N ASN A 14 -8.78 1.49 13.57
CA ASN A 14 -8.78 2.84 12.99
C ASN A 14 -7.46 3.62 13.15
N GLY A 15 -6.49 3.08 13.90
CA GLY A 15 -5.27 3.79 14.27
C GLY A 15 -4.45 4.28 13.07
N PHE A 16 -4.20 3.40 12.09
CA PHE A 16 -3.48 3.79 10.88
C PHE A 16 -4.20 4.90 10.10
N LYS A 17 -5.51 4.74 9.83
CA LYS A 17 -6.28 5.66 8.99
C LYS A 17 -6.40 7.04 9.62
N SER A 18 -6.78 7.07 10.90
CA SER A 18 -6.85 8.33 11.66
C SER A 18 -5.48 8.99 11.82
N GLY A 19 -4.43 8.21 12.11
CA GLY A 19 -3.08 8.71 12.27
C GLY A 19 -2.48 9.27 10.97
N SER A 20 -2.50 8.50 9.88
CA SER A 20 -1.93 8.93 8.60
C SER A 20 -2.66 10.14 8.03
N MET A 21 -4.00 10.13 8.03
CA MET A 21 -4.80 11.25 7.54
C MET A 21 -4.75 12.49 8.44
N ARG A 22 -4.30 12.35 9.69
CA ARG A 22 -4.02 13.49 10.58
C ARG A 22 -2.67 14.15 10.27
N LEU A 23 -1.70 13.38 9.77
CA LEU A 23 -0.34 13.82 9.46
C LEU A 23 -0.23 14.40 8.05
N GLY A 24 -0.92 13.82 7.08
CA GLY A 24 -0.86 14.25 5.68
C GLY A 24 -2.09 13.83 4.89
N LYS A 25 -2.23 14.38 3.68
CA LYS A 25 -3.33 14.06 2.77
C LYS A 25 -3.25 12.65 2.18
N ASP A 26 -2.03 12.16 2.02
CA ASP A 26 -1.75 10.97 1.23
C ASP A 26 -0.76 10.06 1.94
N ALA A 27 -0.99 8.74 1.85
CA ALA A 27 -0.14 7.72 2.44
C ALA A 27 0.01 6.53 1.49
N LEU A 28 1.26 6.10 1.27
CA LEU A 28 1.60 4.83 0.63
C LEU A 28 2.03 3.82 1.69
N VAL A 29 1.59 2.58 1.54
CA VAL A 29 2.00 1.45 2.38
C VAL A 29 2.66 0.41 1.51
N PHE A 30 3.93 0.12 1.79
CA PHE A 30 4.68 -0.96 1.19
C PHE A 30 4.80 -2.10 2.20
N THR A 31 4.46 -3.32 1.79
CA THR A 31 4.58 -4.51 2.63
C THR A 31 5.11 -5.69 1.84
N LYS A 32 5.84 -6.56 2.53
CA LYS A 32 6.40 -7.81 1.99
C LYS A 32 6.22 -8.93 3.00
N ASN A 33 5.92 -10.13 2.51
CA ASN A 33 5.60 -11.29 3.35
C ASN A 33 6.41 -12.54 3.02
N GLY A 34 7.44 -12.42 2.16
CA GLY A 34 8.27 -13.53 1.70
C GLY A 34 7.72 -14.31 0.50
N GLY A 35 6.67 -13.80 -0.15
CA GLY A 35 6.15 -14.33 -1.42
C GLY A 35 5.55 -13.24 -2.31
N THR A 36 4.96 -12.22 -1.68
CA THR A 36 4.31 -11.09 -2.36
C THR A 36 4.83 -9.77 -1.82
N LEU A 37 5.09 -8.84 -2.74
CA LEU A 37 5.26 -7.41 -2.47
C LEU A 37 3.90 -6.75 -2.72
N THR A 38 3.41 -5.94 -1.80
CA THR A 38 2.13 -5.23 -2.00
C THR A 38 2.29 -3.78 -1.65
N VAL A 39 1.77 -2.93 -2.54
CA VAL A 39 1.64 -1.49 -2.31
C VAL A 39 0.17 -1.13 -2.25
N GLY A 40 -0.19 -0.27 -1.30
CA GLY A 40 -1.52 0.31 -1.18
C GLY A 40 -1.46 1.83 -1.05
N LEU A 41 -2.38 2.54 -1.68
CA LEU A 41 -2.50 4.00 -1.63
C LEU A 41 -3.77 4.43 -0.91
N LEU A 42 -3.63 5.19 0.17
CA LEU A 42 -4.71 5.92 0.82
C LEU A 42 -4.49 7.41 0.61
N SER A 43 -5.19 8.01 -0.35
CA SER A 43 -4.92 9.38 -0.81
C SER A 43 -6.18 10.20 -0.95
N GLN A 44 -6.27 11.31 -0.21
CA GLN A 44 -7.32 12.31 -0.39
C GLN A 44 -7.13 13.04 -1.71
N THR A 45 -5.88 13.33 -2.10
CA THR A 45 -5.56 14.00 -3.35
C THR A 45 -6.05 13.20 -4.56
N TYR A 46 -5.79 11.89 -4.60
CA TYR A 46 -6.30 10.99 -5.63
C TYR A 46 -7.83 11.04 -5.72
N LEU A 47 -8.53 10.88 -4.58
CA LEU A 47 -9.99 10.85 -4.55
C LEU A 47 -10.60 12.20 -4.97
N GLU A 48 -10.00 13.32 -4.57
CA GLU A 48 -10.37 14.67 -5.01
C GLU A 48 -10.17 14.82 -6.54
N CYS A 49 -9.03 14.40 -7.07
CA CYS A 49 -8.70 14.50 -8.49
C CYS A 49 -9.64 13.70 -9.39
N VAL A 50 -10.05 12.49 -8.98
CA VAL A 50 -10.99 11.65 -9.75
C VAL A 50 -12.45 11.89 -9.38
N GLN A 51 -12.72 12.84 -8.47
CA GLN A 51 -14.06 13.18 -7.97
C GLN A 51 -14.83 11.95 -7.45
N ALA A 52 -14.13 11.06 -6.76
CA ALA A 52 -14.69 9.81 -6.27
C ALA A 52 -15.82 10.05 -5.26
N GLN A 53 -16.93 9.33 -5.41
CA GLN A 53 -18.07 9.38 -4.48
C GLN A 53 -17.91 8.41 -3.30
N ALA A 54 -16.92 7.52 -3.36
CA ALA A 54 -16.58 6.55 -2.33
C ALA A 54 -15.07 6.49 -2.14
N VAL A 55 -14.63 6.01 -0.97
CA VAL A 55 -13.20 5.80 -0.70
C VAL A 55 -12.73 4.61 -1.51
N ILE A 56 -11.90 4.88 -2.51
CA ILE A 56 -11.21 3.88 -3.33
C ILE A 56 -9.76 3.79 -2.85
N VAL A 57 -9.26 2.57 -2.67
CA VAL A 57 -7.89 2.31 -2.19
C VAL A 57 -7.19 1.44 -3.24
N PRO A 58 -6.39 2.02 -4.15
CA PRO A 58 -5.58 1.26 -5.09
C PRO A 58 -4.63 0.30 -4.36
N ILE A 59 -4.63 -0.98 -4.74
CA ILE A 59 -3.76 -2.01 -4.17
C ILE A 59 -3.15 -2.84 -5.29
N VAL A 60 -1.83 -2.95 -5.31
CA VAL A 60 -1.11 -3.69 -6.35
C VAL A 60 -0.19 -4.73 -5.71
N PRO A 61 -0.45 -6.04 -5.96
CA PRO A 61 0.45 -7.11 -5.58
C PRO A 61 1.46 -7.43 -6.70
N PHE A 62 2.70 -7.70 -6.32
CA PHE A 62 3.77 -8.22 -7.19
C PHE A 62 4.33 -9.51 -6.58
N ASN A 63 4.75 -10.44 -7.43
CA ASN A 63 5.50 -11.61 -6.99
C ASN A 63 6.90 -11.17 -6.54
N GLN A 64 7.31 -11.58 -5.34
CA GLN A 64 8.56 -11.10 -4.75
C GLN A 64 9.82 -11.66 -5.43
N GLN A 65 9.74 -12.83 -6.07
CA GLN A 65 10.89 -13.46 -6.72
C GLN A 65 11.21 -12.83 -8.06
N ASN A 66 10.19 -12.55 -8.87
CA ASN A 66 10.36 -12.06 -10.24
C ASN A 66 9.91 -10.61 -10.44
N LYS A 67 9.42 -9.95 -9.38
CA LYS A 67 8.90 -8.58 -9.37
C LYS A 67 7.77 -8.32 -10.38
N LYS A 68 7.14 -9.36 -10.95
CA LYS A 68 6.00 -9.20 -11.87
C LYS A 68 4.73 -8.95 -11.10
N MET A 69 3.90 -8.04 -11.61
CA MET A 69 2.55 -7.82 -11.08
C MET A 69 1.76 -9.14 -11.11
N ILE A 70 1.06 -9.42 -10.02
CA ILE A 70 0.07 -10.49 -9.95
C ILE A 70 -1.24 -9.91 -10.48
N ILE A 71 -1.69 -10.44 -11.62
CA ILE A 71 -2.89 -9.93 -12.30
C ILE A 71 -4.14 -10.33 -11.51
N THR A 72 -4.89 -9.31 -11.08
CA THR A 72 -6.24 -9.41 -10.52
C THR A 72 -7.16 -8.52 -11.34
N GLU A 73 -8.46 -8.53 -11.02
CA GLU A 73 -9.44 -7.64 -11.67
C GLU A 73 -9.04 -6.15 -11.54
N ASP A 74 -8.50 -5.77 -10.38
CA ASP A 74 -8.20 -4.37 -10.06
C ASP A 74 -6.71 -4.00 -10.12
N SER A 75 -5.79 -4.95 -10.38
CA SER A 75 -4.35 -4.71 -10.23
C SER A 75 -3.81 -3.67 -11.23
N LEU A 76 -4.26 -3.74 -12.49
CA LEU A 76 -3.88 -2.80 -13.54
C LEU A 76 -4.40 -1.37 -13.27
N PRO A 77 -5.71 -1.14 -13.08
CA PRO A 77 -6.20 0.21 -12.77
C PRO A 77 -5.64 0.74 -11.44
N SER A 78 -5.36 -0.15 -10.47
CA SER A 78 -4.69 0.25 -9.23
C SER A 78 -3.26 0.72 -9.47
N LEU A 79 -2.50 0.05 -10.34
CA LEU A 79 -1.15 0.49 -10.67
C LEU A 79 -1.20 1.83 -11.40
N GLU A 80 -2.06 1.99 -12.38
CA GLU A 80 -2.23 3.26 -13.09
C GLU A 80 -2.60 4.40 -12.14
N ALA A 81 -3.50 4.17 -11.19
CA ALA A 81 -3.86 5.15 -10.17
C ALA A 81 -2.64 5.53 -9.31
N ILE A 82 -1.84 4.56 -8.88
CA ILE A 82 -0.63 4.83 -8.09
C ILE A 82 0.39 5.63 -8.91
N LEU A 83 0.64 5.26 -10.17
CA LEU A 83 1.65 5.94 -11.00
C LEU A 83 1.25 7.37 -11.39
N ASN A 84 -0.04 7.62 -11.56
CA ASN A 84 -0.56 8.93 -11.96
C ASN A 84 -0.78 9.90 -10.79
N TYR A 85 -1.11 9.39 -9.59
CA TYR A 85 -1.55 10.23 -8.46
C TYR A 85 -0.66 10.12 -7.21
N SER A 86 0.37 9.27 -7.22
CA SER A 86 1.36 9.23 -6.15
C SER A 86 2.65 9.98 -6.53
N ILE A 87 3.59 10.01 -5.58
CA ILE A 87 4.94 10.57 -5.79
C ILE A 87 5.86 9.68 -6.64
N PHE A 88 5.43 8.47 -7.00
CA PHE A 88 6.17 7.56 -7.87
C PHE A 88 5.48 7.44 -9.22
N ASN A 89 6.16 7.85 -10.29
CA ASN A 89 5.57 7.88 -11.64
C ASN A 89 6.05 6.73 -12.53
N SER A 90 6.85 5.80 -12.00
CA SER A 90 7.28 4.60 -12.70
C SER A 90 7.18 3.36 -11.81
N GLU A 91 6.91 2.21 -12.42
CA GLU A 91 6.89 0.92 -11.72
C GLU A 91 8.26 0.60 -11.09
N ASN A 92 9.35 1.02 -11.74
CA ASN A 92 10.70 0.81 -11.23
C ASN A 92 10.95 1.59 -9.93
N ASP A 93 10.57 2.87 -9.88
CA ASP A 93 10.73 3.69 -8.67
C ASP A 93 9.86 3.14 -7.53
N LEU A 94 8.64 2.71 -7.87
CA LEU A 94 7.71 2.08 -6.92
C LEU A 94 8.31 0.78 -6.35
N LEU A 95 8.85 -0.08 -7.22
CA LEU A 95 9.47 -1.36 -6.83
C LEU A 95 10.75 -1.17 -6.01
N SER A 96 11.50 -0.09 -6.25
CA SER A 96 12.73 0.22 -5.51
C SER A 96 12.47 0.48 -4.02
N GLN A 97 11.26 0.92 -3.66
CA GLN A 97 10.90 1.16 -2.26
C GLN A 97 10.83 -0.13 -1.44
N PHE A 98 10.58 -1.29 -2.06
CA PHE A 98 10.62 -2.57 -1.35
C PHE A 98 12.03 -2.98 -0.92
N ASP A 99 13.05 -2.48 -1.60
CA ASP A 99 14.45 -2.75 -1.26
C ASP A 99 14.87 -2.03 0.04
N ALA A 100 14.14 -0.98 0.45
CA ALA A 100 14.35 -0.27 1.72
C ALA A 100 13.81 -1.03 2.94
N ILE A 101 12.98 -2.06 2.74
CA ILE A 101 12.46 -2.88 3.83
C ILE A 101 13.46 -4.02 4.06
N PRO A 102 14.08 -4.19 5.25
CA PRO A 102 14.96 -5.32 5.52
C PRO A 102 14.16 -6.61 5.76
N GLY A 103 14.71 -7.78 5.44
CA GLY A 103 14.08 -9.08 5.75
C GLY A 103 13.15 -9.65 4.67
N LYS A 104 12.12 -10.41 5.08
CA LYS A 104 11.15 -11.01 4.15
C LYS A 104 10.17 -9.99 3.64
#